data_AF-A0A8U0TJW7-F1
#
_entry.id   AF-A0A8U0TJW7-F1
#
_cell.length_a   1.000
_cell.length_b   1.000
_cell.length_c   1.000
_cell.angle_alpha   90.00
_cell.angle_beta   90.00
_cell.angle_gamma   90.00
#
_symmetry.space_group_name_H-M   'P 1'
#
loop_
_entity.id
_entity.type
_entity.pdbx_description
1 polymer ?
#
loop_
_entity_poly.entity_id
_entity_poly.type
_entity_poly.pdbx_seq_one_letter_code
_entity_poly.pdbx_strand_id
1 'polypeptide(L)'
;MGLLMDISVLLGVSTVNKHKPWIETSYHGVITENMDIVLLDPPLVALDKDAPVPYAEKYQVTSTKTGEICAFKIHGLEAPFEAVVLNGTSGEGQLRARGLVDCELQKEYTFIIQAHDCGAGPGGTGGKKSHKAVVHIQVNDVNEFSPVFREAQYHAAVTEGKIYDNILQVEATDQDCSPQYSQICNYQINTSNTPFAIDRNGNIRNTEKLSFDKQQQYEVLVTAFDCGQKRSTESVAVHIDVKPVCKPGWQGD
;
A
#
# COMPACT_ATOMS: atom_id res chain seq x y z
N MET A 1 -23.36 67.75 -44.43
CA MET A 1 -23.36 66.30 -44.69
C MET A 1 -22.81 65.61 -43.46
N GLY A 2 -23.62 64.76 -42.84
CA GLY A 2 -23.37 64.20 -41.51
C GLY A 2 -22.26 63.16 -41.49
N LEU A 3 -21.47 63.16 -40.42
CA LEU A 3 -20.75 61.97 -39.99
C LEU A 3 -21.67 61.19 -39.05
N LEU A 4 -22.12 60.03 -39.51
CA LEU A 4 -22.66 58.98 -38.65
C LEU A 4 -21.52 58.47 -37.76
N MET A 5 -21.67 58.65 -36.44
CA MET A 5 -20.89 57.88 -35.47
C MET A 5 -21.48 56.48 -35.42
N ASP A 6 -20.81 55.52 -36.03
CA ASP A 6 -21.07 54.10 -35.79
C ASP A 6 -20.66 53.77 -34.35
N ILE A 7 -21.62 53.84 -33.44
CA ILE A 7 -21.50 53.26 -32.11
C ILE A 7 -21.59 51.75 -32.29
N SER A 8 -20.43 51.12 -32.49
CA SER A 8 -20.30 49.69 -32.34
C SER A 8 -20.50 49.36 -30.86
N VAL A 9 -21.73 49.00 -30.48
CA VAL A 9 -22.01 48.41 -29.18
C VAL A 9 -21.31 47.05 -29.16
N LEU A 10 -20.10 47.02 -28.60
CA LEU A 10 -19.50 45.79 -28.11
C LEU A 10 -20.39 45.29 -26.96
N LEU A 11 -21.37 44.44 -27.28
CA LEU A 11 -22.01 43.58 -26.30
C LEU A 11 -20.93 42.64 -25.76
N GLY A 12 -20.15 43.12 -24.80
CA GLY A 12 -19.30 42.28 -23.98
C GLY A 12 -20.21 41.28 -23.29
N VAL A 13 -20.18 40.02 -23.72
CA VAL A 13 -20.76 38.93 -22.95
C VAL A 13 -19.98 38.92 -21.63
N SER A 14 -20.51 39.55 -20.59
CA SER A 14 -19.91 39.42 -19.27
C SER A 14 -20.10 37.95 -18.89
N THR A 15 -19.02 37.19 -18.83
CA THR A 15 -19.05 35.80 -18.37
C THR A 15 -19.35 35.82 -16.88
N VAL A 16 -20.65 35.72 -16.55
CA VAL A 16 -21.11 35.68 -15.15
C VAL A 16 -20.96 34.26 -14.65
N ASN A 17 -20.27 34.07 -13.51
CA ASN A 17 -20.24 32.80 -12.80
C ASN A 17 -21.62 32.52 -12.16
N LYS A 18 -22.46 31.71 -12.81
CA LYS A 18 -23.83 31.39 -12.39
C LYS A 18 -23.93 30.00 -11.76
N HIS A 19 -23.29 29.00 -12.36
CA HIS A 19 -23.32 27.60 -11.99
C HIS A 19 -22.25 27.28 -10.95
N LYS A 20 -22.48 26.22 -10.18
CA LYS A 20 -21.47 25.69 -9.26
C LYS A 20 -20.78 24.54 -9.98
N PRO A 21 -19.49 24.30 -9.69
CA PRO A 21 -18.84 23.11 -10.21
C PRO A 21 -19.51 21.85 -9.64
N TRP A 22 -19.55 20.81 -10.44
CA TRP A 22 -20.10 19.50 -10.09
C TRP A 22 -18.97 18.47 -10.04
N ILE A 23 -18.98 17.61 -9.03
CA ILE A 23 -18.04 16.49 -8.86
C ILE A 23 -18.85 15.23 -8.53
N GLU A 24 -18.21 14.07 -8.57
CA GLU A 24 -18.84 12.84 -8.10
C GLU A 24 -19.13 12.92 -6.60
N THR A 25 -20.14 12.19 -6.13
CA THR A 25 -20.54 12.21 -4.71
C THR A 25 -19.62 11.38 -3.82
N SER A 26 -18.90 10.42 -4.41
CA SER A 26 -17.93 9.57 -3.73
C SER A 26 -16.82 9.12 -4.67
N TYR A 27 -15.64 8.90 -4.12
CA TYR A 27 -14.50 8.33 -4.82
C TYR A 27 -13.91 7.16 -4.04
N HIS A 28 -13.50 6.11 -4.74
CA HIS A 28 -12.65 5.06 -4.20
C HIS A 28 -11.29 5.18 -4.84
N GLY A 29 -10.23 5.02 -4.05
CA GLY A 29 -8.88 5.09 -4.57
C GLY A 29 -7.94 4.13 -3.90
N VAL A 30 -6.83 3.89 -4.59
CA VAL A 30 -5.71 3.11 -4.10
C VAL A 30 -4.43 3.91 -4.22
N ILE A 31 -3.56 3.77 -3.23
CA ILE A 31 -2.19 4.29 -3.26
C ILE A 31 -1.28 3.17 -2.80
N THR A 32 -0.24 2.85 -3.57
CA THR A 32 0.79 1.95 -3.08
C THR A 32 1.70 2.72 -2.13
N GLU A 33 2.03 2.13 -0.99
CA GLU A 33 3.01 2.73 -0.10
C GLU A 33 4.33 2.98 -0.83
N ASN A 34 5.08 3.97 -0.37
CA ASN A 34 6.25 4.53 -1.08
C ASN A 34 5.95 5.25 -2.42
N MET A 35 4.68 5.38 -2.84
CA MET A 35 4.26 6.27 -3.92
C MET A 35 3.56 7.53 -3.39
N ASP A 36 3.47 8.56 -4.24
CA ASP A 36 2.80 9.82 -3.93
C ASP A 36 1.49 10.02 -4.70
N ILE A 37 1.23 9.28 -5.79
CA ILE A 37 0.04 9.43 -6.62
C ILE A 37 -1.06 8.45 -6.18
N VAL A 38 -2.26 8.98 -5.95
CA VAL A 38 -3.46 8.18 -5.71
C VAL A 38 -4.17 7.90 -7.02
N LEU A 39 -4.53 6.64 -7.25
CA LEU A 39 -5.36 6.22 -8.37
C LEU A 39 -6.82 6.19 -7.92
N LEU A 40 -7.63 7.13 -8.43
CA LEU A 40 -9.05 7.21 -8.11
C LEU A 40 -9.89 6.57 -9.24
N ASP A 41 -10.93 5.84 -8.84
CA ASP A 41 -11.99 5.35 -9.71
C ASP A 41 -13.36 5.76 -9.13
N PRO A 42 -14.09 6.68 -9.79
CA PRO A 42 -13.74 7.40 -11.02
C PRO A 42 -12.60 8.42 -10.83
N PRO A 43 -11.95 8.93 -11.89
CA PRO A 43 -10.92 9.96 -11.78
C PRO A 43 -11.46 11.27 -11.21
N LEU A 44 -10.59 12.04 -10.55
CA LEU A 44 -10.98 13.34 -9.97
C LEU A 44 -11.18 14.38 -11.07
N VAL A 45 -12.44 14.63 -11.43
CA VAL A 45 -12.85 15.64 -12.41
C VAL A 45 -13.97 16.50 -11.83
N ALA A 46 -13.87 17.81 -12.01
CA ALA A 46 -14.90 18.78 -11.65
C ALA A 46 -15.41 19.53 -12.87
N LEU A 47 -16.70 19.43 -13.16
CA LEU A 47 -17.32 20.03 -14.34
C LEU A 47 -18.09 21.30 -13.97
N ASP A 48 -17.79 22.41 -14.64
CA ASP A 48 -18.56 23.65 -14.52
C ASP A 48 -19.13 24.06 -15.88
N LYS A 49 -20.40 24.49 -15.90
CA LYS A 49 -21.07 24.94 -17.12
C LYS A 49 -20.63 26.32 -17.57
N ASP A 50 -20.02 27.09 -16.68
CA ASP A 50 -19.48 28.41 -16.98
C ASP A 50 -18.02 28.34 -17.46
N ALA A 51 -17.40 27.15 -17.41
CA ALA A 51 -16.03 26.93 -17.88
C ALA A 51 -15.91 27.20 -19.39
N PRO A 52 -14.77 27.76 -19.84
CA PRO A 52 -14.61 28.12 -21.23
C PRO A 52 -14.51 26.88 -22.13
N VAL A 53 -15.14 26.95 -23.31
CA VAL A 53 -15.10 25.85 -24.28
C VAL A 53 -13.77 25.94 -25.05
N PRO A 54 -12.93 24.89 -25.06
CA PRO A 54 -11.56 24.94 -25.61
C PRO A 54 -11.45 25.42 -27.07
N TYR A 55 -12.52 25.26 -27.87
CA TYR A 55 -12.53 25.65 -29.28
C TYR A 55 -13.16 27.03 -29.54
N ALA A 56 -13.90 27.59 -28.57
CA ALA A 56 -14.65 28.83 -28.74
C ALA A 56 -13.80 30.10 -28.51
N GLU A 57 -12.69 30.00 -27.76
CA GLU A 57 -11.90 31.16 -27.33
C GLU A 57 -10.87 31.69 -28.33
N LYS A 58 -10.69 31.04 -29.49
CA LYS A 58 -9.66 31.43 -30.48
C LYS A 58 -9.82 32.87 -31.03
N TYR A 59 -10.95 33.52 -30.77
CA TYR A 59 -11.29 34.84 -31.29
C TYR A 59 -11.64 35.91 -30.23
N GLN A 60 -11.44 35.66 -28.92
CA GLN A 60 -11.68 36.67 -27.87
C GLN A 60 -10.39 37.01 -27.10
N VAL A 61 -10.04 38.30 -27.06
CA VAL A 61 -8.75 38.84 -26.56
C VAL A 61 -8.70 38.98 -25.03
N THR A 62 -9.72 38.51 -24.31
CA THR A 62 -9.72 38.43 -22.84
C THR A 62 -10.08 37.03 -22.42
N SER A 63 -9.08 36.18 -22.15
CA SER A 63 -9.27 34.87 -21.52
C SER A 63 -9.88 35.10 -20.13
N THR A 64 -11.19 34.90 -20.00
CA THR A 64 -11.86 34.98 -18.71
C THR A 64 -11.81 33.59 -18.10
N LYS A 65 -11.06 33.42 -17.00
CA LYS A 65 -10.99 32.16 -16.22
C LYS A 65 -12.31 31.79 -15.52
N THR A 66 -13.43 32.36 -15.94
CA THR A 66 -14.74 32.13 -15.32
C THR A 66 -15.12 30.66 -15.43
N GLY A 67 -15.56 30.05 -14.34
CA GLY A 67 -15.95 28.63 -14.30
C GLY A 67 -14.79 27.63 -14.36
N GLU A 68 -13.55 28.05 -14.63
CA GLU A 68 -12.39 27.16 -14.51
C GLU A 68 -12.21 26.70 -13.06
N ILE A 69 -11.78 25.46 -12.86
CA ILE A 69 -11.49 24.90 -11.55
C ILE A 69 -10.15 25.44 -11.05
N CYS A 70 -10.14 26.11 -9.90
CA CYS A 70 -8.92 26.67 -9.29
C CYS A 70 -8.33 25.79 -8.19
N ALA A 71 -9.18 25.01 -7.51
CA ALA A 71 -8.73 24.23 -6.37
C ALA A 71 -9.68 23.08 -6.06
N PHE A 72 -9.09 22.00 -5.54
CA PHE A 72 -9.78 20.98 -4.78
C PHE A 72 -9.39 21.13 -3.31
N LYS A 73 -10.36 21.29 -2.42
CA LYS A 73 -10.13 21.42 -0.98
C LYS A 73 -10.52 20.15 -0.26
N ILE A 74 -9.57 19.61 0.49
CA ILE A 74 -9.76 18.46 1.37
C ILE A 74 -10.20 18.96 2.75
N HIS A 75 -11.20 18.30 3.33
CA HIS A 75 -11.77 18.55 4.65
C HIS A 75 -11.75 17.24 5.45
N GLY A 76 -11.35 17.29 6.71
CA GLY A 76 -11.21 16.10 7.57
C GLY A 76 -9.91 16.16 8.39
N LEU A 77 -9.81 15.33 9.44
CA LEU A 77 -8.63 15.21 10.30
C LEU A 77 -7.39 14.87 9.46
N GLU A 78 -6.37 15.73 9.51
CA GLU A 78 -4.95 15.54 9.12
C GLU A 78 -4.63 14.49 8.04
N ALA A 79 -5.48 14.35 7.04
CA ALA A 79 -5.28 13.39 5.97
C ALA A 79 -3.99 13.81 5.24
N PRO A 80 -3.00 12.92 5.07
CA PRO A 80 -1.69 13.26 4.51
C PRO A 80 -1.78 13.43 2.99
N PHE A 81 -2.85 14.04 2.48
CA PHE A 81 -3.14 14.19 1.06
C PHE A 81 -3.31 15.66 0.68
N GLU A 82 -3.09 15.91 -0.60
CA GLU A 82 -3.39 17.14 -1.30
C GLU A 82 -4.00 16.83 -2.66
N ALA A 83 -4.83 17.73 -3.16
CA ALA A 83 -5.43 17.58 -4.48
C ALA A 83 -5.00 18.76 -5.35
N VAL A 84 -4.32 18.47 -6.45
CA VAL A 84 -3.80 19.45 -7.40
C VAL A 84 -4.72 19.53 -8.61
N VAL A 85 -4.89 20.72 -9.17
CA VAL A 85 -5.57 20.91 -10.45
C VAL A 85 -4.55 20.67 -11.56
N LEU A 86 -4.81 19.68 -12.42
CA LEU A 86 -3.99 19.42 -13.60
C LEU A 86 -4.40 20.31 -14.77
N ASN A 87 -5.70 20.52 -14.94
CA ASN A 87 -6.26 21.36 -15.98
C ASN A 87 -7.53 22.06 -15.48
N GLY A 88 -7.48 23.38 -15.33
CA GLY A 88 -8.61 24.16 -14.81
C GLY A 88 -9.80 24.22 -15.78
N THR A 89 -9.55 24.14 -17.08
CA THR A 89 -10.60 24.22 -18.12
C THR A 89 -11.35 22.90 -18.27
N SER A 90 -10.65 21.75 -18.29
CA SER A 90 -11.32 20.44 -18.28
C SER A 90 -11.77 20.01 -16.89
N GLY A 91 -11.22 20.65 -15.85
CA GLY A 91 -11.51 20.36 -14.46
C GLY A 91 -10.83 19.12 -13.91
N GLU A 92 -9.83 18.59 -14.63
CA GLU A 92 -9.03 17.44 -14.20
C GLU A 92 -8.17 17.80 -12.98
N GLY A 93 -8.23 16.95 -11.97
CA GLY A 93 -7.40 17.00 -10.79
C GLY A 93 -6.65 15.70 -10.55
N GLN A 94 -5.67 15.75 -9.65
CA GLN A 94 -4.95 14.58 -9.17
C GLN A 94 -4.81 14.65 -7.66
N LEU A 95 -5.14 13.55 -7.01
CA LEU A 95 -4.93 13.41 -5.57
C LEU A 95 -3.53 12.83 -5.35
N ARG A 96 -2.79 13.42 -4.42
CA ARG A 96 -1.43 13.06 -4.06
C ARG A 96 -1.26 12.97 -2.56
N ALA A 97 -0.33 12.15 -2.09
CA ALA A 97 0.11 12.15 -0.71
C ALA A 97 1.17 13.26 -0.50
N ARG A 98 1.11 13.96 0.64
CA ARG A 98 2.07 15.01 1.04
C ARG A 98 3.40 14.44 1.52
N GLY A 99 3.38 13.18 1.93
CA GLY A 99 4.53 12.36 2.30
C GLY A 99 4.19 10.91 1.98
N LEU A 100 5.17 10.02 2.08
CA LEU A 100 4.93 8.60 1.85
C LEU A 100 3.94 8.09 2.90
N VAL A 101 2.92 7.38 2.42
CA VAL A 101 2.00 6.63 3.28
C VAL A 101 2.65 5.29 3.61
N ASP A 102 2.30 4.77 4.78
CA ASP A 102 2.83 3.57 5.41
C ASP A 102 1.62 2.68 5.77
N CYS A 103 1.56 1.46 5.22
CA CYS A 103 0.44 0.55 5.42
C CYS A 103 0.41 -0.01 6.84
N GLU A 104 1.58 -0.27 7.43
CA GLU A 104 1.77 -0.77 8.80
C GLU A 104 1.19 0.22 9.82
N LEU A 105 1.30 1.52 9.54
CA LEU A 105 0.71 2.57 10.35
C LEU A 105 -0.80 2.71 10.12
N GLN A 106 -1.23 2.84 8.86
CA GLN A 106 -2.65 3.06 8.55
C GLN A 106 -3.04 2.59 7.13
N LYS A 107 -3.86 1.55 7.07
CA LYS A 107 -4.31 0.88 5.83
C LYS A 107 -5.34 1.64 5.02
N GLU A 108 -6.12 2.50 5.68
CA GLU A 108 -7.27 3.16 5.06
C GLU A 108 -7.39 4.61 5.51
N TYR A 109 -7.76 5.48 4.57
CA TYR A 109 -8.07 6.88 4.85
C TYR A 109 -9.45 7.23 4.33
N THR A 110 -10.19 8.01 5.11
CA THR A 110 -11.48 8.57 4.68
C THR A 110 -11.52 10.05 4.98
N PHE A 111 -11.79 10.85 3.94
CA PHE A 111 -11.90 12.30 4.07
C PHE A 111 -12.91 12.85 3.06
N ILE A 112 -13.15 14.17 3.14
CA ILE A 112 -14.09 14.86 2.26
C ILE A 112 -13.32 15.76 1.30
N ILE A 113 -13.73 15.81 0.04
CA ILE A 113 -13.20 16.72 -0.97
C ILE A 113 -14.29 17.65 -1.51
N GLN A 114 -13.91 18.87 -1.93
CA GLN A 114 -14.80 19.87 -2.51
C GLN A 114 -14.06 20.68 -3.57
N ALA A 115 -14.64 20.80 -4.77
CA ALA A 115 -14.08 21.61 -5.86
C ALA A 115 -14.49 23.09 -5.73
N HIS A 116 -13.62 23.97 -6.20
CA HIS A 116 -13.79 25.41 -6.22
C HIS A 116 -13.48 25.95 -7.63
N ASP A 117 -14.37 26.78 -8.16
CA ASP A 117 -14.13 27.51 -9.39
C ASP A 117 -13.32 28.81 -9.13
N CYS A 118 -12.78 29.41 -10.19
CA CYS A 118 -11.98 30.63 -10.14
C CYS A 118 -12.81 31.91 -9.90
N GLY A 119 -14.14 31.87 -9.89
CA GLY A 119 -14.98 33.08 -9.89
C GLY A 119 -14.90 33.89 -11.20
N ALA A 120 -15.43 35.13 -11.18
CA ALA A 120 -15.47 36.01 -12.35
C ALA A 120 -14.64 37.29 -12.15
N GLY A 121 -14.16 37.86 -13.26
CA GLY A 121 -13.44 39.13 -13.31
C GLY A 121 -11.96 39.07 -12.87
N PRO A 122 -11.20 40.17 -13.04
CA PRO A 122 -9.81 40.25 -12.61
C PRO A 122 -9.72 40.13 -11.08
N GLY A 123 -9.13 39.03 -10.60
CA GLY A 123 -9.02 38.71 -9.17
C GLY A 123 -9.90 37.55 -8.68
N GLY A 124 -10.74 36.95 -9.53
CA GLY A 124 -11.48 35.73 -9.21
C GLY A 124 -12.60 35.91 -8.18
N THR A 125 -13.24 37.08 -8.18
CA THR A 125 -14.31 37.39 -7.22
C THR A 125 -15.58 36.58 -7.51
N GLY A 126 -16.28 36.13 -6.46
CA GLY A 126 -17.55 35.39 -6.62
C GLY A 126 -17.40 33.91 -6.99
N GLY A 127 -16.28 33.28 -6.62
CA GLY A 127 -16.11 31.85 -6.84
C GLY A 127 -17.10 30.98 -6.06
N LYS A 128 -17.56 29.89 -6.67
CA LYS A 128 -18.51 28.94 -6.06
C LYS A 128 -17.83 27.62 -5.75
N LYS A 129 -18.54 26.81 -4.97
CA LYS A 129 -18.08 25.53 -4.45
C LYS A 129 -19.06 24.43 -4.86
N SER A 130 -18.53 23.27 -5.19
CA SER A 130 -19.32 22.07 -5.43
C SER A 130 -20.02 21.59 -4.15
N HIS A 131 -20.83 20.54 -4.25
CA HIS A 131 -21.14 19.74 -3.06
C HIS A 131 -19.86 19.07 -2.52
N LYS A 132 -19.96 18.54 -1.30
CA LYS A 132 -18.91 17.72 -0.70
C LYS A 132 -18.99 16.29 -1.25
N ALA A 133 -17.86 15.64 -1.40
CA ALA A 133 -17.74 14.26 -1.81
C ALA A 133 -16.88 13.48 -0.81
N VAL A 134 -17.23 12.23 -0.54
CA VAL A 134 -16.44 11.36 0.34
C VAL A 134 -15.39 10.61 -0.47
N VAL A 135 -14.16 10.55 0.02
CA VAL A 135 -13.06 9.82 -0.60
C VAL A 135 -12.62 8.71 0.34
N HIS A 136 -12.62 7.47 -0.15
CA HIS A 136 -12.11 6.30 0.54
C HIS A 136 -10.83 5.82 -0.15
N ILE A 137 -9.71 5.82 0.58
CA ILE A 137 -8.41 5.40 0.06
C ILE A 137 -7.97 4.13 0.78
N GLN A 138 -7.56 3.13 0.01
CA GLN A 138 -6.85 1.94 0.49
C GLN A 138 -5.37 2.05 0.17
N VAL A 139 -4.53 1.70 1.14
CA VAL A 139 -3.07 1.62 0.96
C VAL A 139 -2.72 0.20 0.51
N ASN A 140 -2.09 0.07 -0.65
CA ASN A 140 -1.52 -1.18 -1.10
C ASN A 140 -0.14 -1.33 -0.48
N ASP A 141 0.03 -2.44 0.23
CA ASP A 141 1.24 -2.89 0.88
C ASP A 141 2.37 -3.18 -0.13
N VAL A 142 3.62 -3.02 0.30
CA VAL A 142 4.85 -3.41 -0.39
C VAL A 142 5.64 -4.27 0.59
N ASN A 143 6.14 -5.41 0.11
CA ASN A 143 6.88 -6.33 0.96
C ASN A 143 8.25 -5.75 1.39
N GLU A 144 8.29 -5.03 2.50
CA GLU A 144 9.46 -4.29 2.99
C GLU A 144 10.06 -4.89 4.26
N PHE A 145 9.26 -5.57 5.07
CA PHE A 145 9.73 -6.36 6.21
C PHE A 145 10.12 -7.78 5.79
N SER A 146 10.97 -8.42 6.59
CA SER A 146 11.43 -9.78 6.34
C SER A 146 10.98 -10.64 7.51
N PRO A 147 10.70 -11.94 7.30
CA PRO A 147 10.31 -12.82 8.40
C PRO A 147 11.37 -12.86 9.50
N VAL A 148 10.95 -12.71 10.75
CA VAL A 148 11.83 -12.77 11.93
C VAL A 148 11.41 -13.95 12.80
N PHE A 149 12.36 -14.84 13.12
CA PHE A 149 12.12 -15.95 14.04
C PHE A 149 11.86 -15.44 15.45
N ARG A 150 10.94 -16.10 16.18
CA ARG A 150 10.61 -15.74 17.56
C ARG A 150 11.78 -15.94 18.53
N GLU A 151 12.57 -16.98 18.31
CA GLU A 151 13.76 -17.30 19.09
C GLU A 151 15.01 -17.14 18.24
N ALA A 152 16.11 -16.69 18.86
CA ALA A 152 17.41 -16.57 18.20
C ALA A 152 18.03 -17.93 17.85
N GLN A 153 17.64 -18.99 18.57
CA GLN A 153 18.04 -20.37 18.34
C GLN A 153 17.04 -21.33 19.00
N TYR A 154 16.88 -22.52 18.45
CA TYR A 154 16.00 -23.57 18.98
C TYR A 154 16.81 -24.76 19.44
N HIS A 155 16.36 -25.43 20.51
CA HIS A 155 17.02 -26.59 21.09
C HIS A 155 16.02 -27.72 21.31
N ALA A 156 16.38 -28.94 20.90
CA ALA A 156 15.62 -30.14 21.20
C ALA A 156 16.53 -31.32 21.51
N ALA A 157 15.96 -32.33 22.16
CA ALA A 157 16.62 -33.59 22.43
C ALA A 157 15.73 -34.75 21.98
N VAL A 158 16.32 -35.72 21.30
CA VAL A 158 15.63 -36.91 20.78
C VAL A 158 16.38 -38.17 21.19
N THR A 159 15.65 -39.20 21.58
CA THR A 159 16.25 -40.52 21.81
C THR A 159 16.63 -41.16 20.48
N GLU A 160 17.84 -41.72 20.39
CA GLU A 160 18.31 -42.45 19.21
C GLU A 160 17.40 -43.62 18.82
N GLY A 161 17.48 -44.06 17.56
CA GLY A 161 16.77 -45.22 17.05
C GLY A 161 15.27 -45.01 16.76
N LYS A 162 14.73 -43.82 17.01
CA LYS A 162 13.31 -43.46 16.75
C LYS A 162 13.15 -42.53 15.55
N ILE A 163 11.98 -42.60 14.91
CA ILE A 163 11.49 -41.61 13.95
C ILE A 163 10.45 -40.76 14.68
N TYR A 164 10.62 -39.44 14.61
CA TYR A 164 9.71 -38.45 15.17
C TYR A 164 9.03 -37.73 14.01
N ASP A 165 7.71 -37.69 14.03
CA ASP A 165 6.94 -36.88 13.07
C ASP A 165 7.00 -35.39 13.39
N ASN A 166 7.35 -35.04 14.63
CA ASN A 166 7.62 -33.68 15.09
C ASN A 166 8.65 -33.72 16.23
N ILE A 167 9.82 -33.13 16.01
CA ILE A 167 10.89 -32.94 16.99
C ILE A 167 10.68 -31.60 17.72
N LEU A 168 10.52 -30.53 16.93
CA LEU A 168 10.18 -29.20 17.38
C LEU A 168 9.58 -28.41 16.21
N GLN A 169 8.89 -27.32 16.54
CA GLN A 169 8.39 -26.36 15.59
C GLN A 169 9.16 -25.05 15.71
N VAL A 170 9.68 -24.54 14.60
CA VAL A 170 10.19 -23.16 14.52
C VAL A 170 9.07 -22.22 14.11
N GLU A 171 9.11 -20.99 14.60
CA GLU A 171 8.09 -19.99 14.29
C GLU A 171 8.75 -18.66 13.92
N ALA A 172 8.27 -18.06 12.84
CA ALA A 172 8.63 -16.72 12.39
C ALA A 172 7.39 -15.83 12.25
N THR A 173 7.58 -14.52 12.33
CA THR A 173 6.56 -13.49 12.15
C THR A 173 7.09 -12.42 11.22
N ASP A 174 6.22 -11.89 10.37
CA ASP A 174 6.53 -10.77 9.50
C ASP A 174 5.63 -9.57 9.87
N GLN A 175 6.16 -8.36 9.73
CA GLN A 175 5.53 -7.11 10.15
C GLN A 175 4.80 -6.38 9.03
N ASP A 176 4.89 -6.86 7.78
CA ASP A 176 4.15 -6.25 6.68
C ASP A 176 2.63 -6.18 6.97
N CYS A 177 1.97 -5.23 6.34
CA CYS A 177 0.58 -4.88 6.60
C CYS A 177 -0.42 -5.90 6.05
N SER A 178 -0.16 -6.45 4.86
CA SER A 178 -1.09 -7.31 4.15
C SER A 178 -0.87 -8.79 4.50
N PRO A 179 -1.91 -9.63 4.46
CA PRO A 179 -1.74 -11.08 4.59
C PRO A 179 -0.83 -11.69 3.54
N GLN A 180 -0.68 -11.05 2.37
CA GLN A 180 0.15 -11.56 1.29
C GLN A 180 1.64 -11.50 1.65
N TYR A 181 2.06 -10.50 2.43
CA TYR A 181 3.46 -10.30 2.80
C TYR A 181 3.74 -10.62 4.27
N SER A 182 2.75 -10.48 5.17
CA SER A 182 2.92 -10.83 6.60
C SER A 182 2.87 -12.32 6.94
N GLN A 183 2.26 -13.16 6.09
CA GLN A 183 2.08 -14.58 6.41
C GLN A 183 3.30 -15.41 6.03
N ILE A 184 3.73 -16.29 6.93
CA ILE A 184 4.79 -17.26 6.65
C ILE A 184 4.20 -18.46 5.91
N CYS A 185 4.65 -18.67 4.67
CA CYS A 185 4.12 -19.70 3.78
C CYS A 185 5.04 -20.92 3.66
N ASN A 186 6.33 -20.78 3.98
CA ASN A 186 7.28 -21.87 3.83
C ASN A 186 8.46 -21.76 4.79
N TYR A 187 9.04 -22.91 5.11
CA TYR A 187 10.32 -23.02 5.81
C TYR A 187 11.23 -23.95 5.02
N GLN A 188 12.54 -23.71 5.09
CA GLN A 188 13.54 -24.52 4.39
C GLN A 188 14.74 -24.77 5.28
N ILE A 189 15.22 -26.01 5.29
CA ILE A 189 16.52 -26.36 5.85
C ILE A 189 17.61 -26.06 4.81
N ASN A 190 18.56 -25.20 5.16
CA ASN A 190 19.68 -24.83 4.32
C ASN A 190 20.89 -25.76 4.49
N THR A 191 20.98 -26.46 5.62
CA THR A 191 22.06 -27.41 5.87
C THR A 191 21.92 -28.64 4.98
N SER A 192 22.87 -28.83 4.07
CA SER A 192 22.90 -29.97 3.15
C SER A 192 23.24 -31.28 3.87
N ASN A 193 22.79 -32.41 3.31
CA ASN A 193 23.08 -33.76 3.81
C ASN A 193 22.70 -34.01 5.28
N THR A 194 21.63 -33.39 5.76
CA THR A 194 21.11 -33.63 7.11
C THR A 194 19.99 -34.68 7.10
N PRO A 195 19.86 -35.53 8.14
CA PRO A 195 18.80 -36.52 8.26
C PRO A 195 17.47 -35.89 8.73
N PHE A 196 17.19 -34.66 8.32
CA PHE A 196 16.03 -33.88 8.76
C PHE A 196 15.25 -33.31 7.58
N ALA A 197 13.95 -33.15 7.78
CA ALA A 197 13.05 -32.44 6.89
C ALA A 197 12.20 -31.47 7.70
N ILE A 198 11.77 -30.39 7.07
CA ILE A 198 10.87 -29.40 7.65
C ILE A 198 9.61 -29.27 6.78
N ASP A 199 8.45 -29.11 7.41
CA ASP A 199 7.20 -28.81 6.70
C ASP A 199 6.92 -27.30 6.59
N ARG A 200 5.84 -26.94 5.90
CA ARG A 200 5.44 -25.53 5.72
C ARG A 200 4.99 -24.83 7.00
N ASN A 201 4.67 -25.59 8.06
CA ASN A 201 4.28 -25.06 9.36
C ASN A 201 5.49 -24.91 10.30
N GLY A 202 6.71 -25.24 9.83
CA GLY A 202 7.93 -25.15 10.61
C GLY A 202 8.21 -26.38 11.48
N ASN A 203 7.47 -27.48 11.33
CA ASN A 203 7.72 -28.71 12.09
C ASN A 203 8.92 -29.45 11.50
N ILE A 204 9.93 -29.70 12.34
CA ILE A 204 11.12 -30.45 11.99
C ILE A 204 10.92 -31.92 12.37
N ARG A 205 11.26 -32.82 11.47
CA ARG A 205 11.23 -34.27 11.66
C ARG A 205 12.53 -34.92 11.18
N ASN A 206 12.86 -36.10 11.69
CA ASN A 206 13.96 -36.89 11.15
C ASN A 206 13.49 -37.84 10.04
N THR A 207 14.28 -37.97 8.99
CA THR A 207 14.00 -38.82 7.82
C THR A 207 14.54 -40.24 7.96
N GLU A 208 15.49 -40.43 8.88
CA GLU A 208 16.08 -41.73 9.23
C GLU A 208 16.34 -41.84 10.73
N LYS A 209 16.56 -43.06 11.21
CA LYS A 209 16.85 -43.31 12.64
C LYS A 209 18.23 -42.78 12.98
N LEU A 210 18.27 -41.81 13.90
CA LEU A 210 19.52 -41.24 14.40
C LEU A 210 20.26 -42.25 15.29
N SER A 211 21.58 -42.15 15.34
CA SER A 211 22.45 -43.01 16.15
C SER A 211 23.40 -42.16 16.96
N PHE A 212 23.39 -42.37 18.29
CA PHE A 212 24.24 -41.64 19.21
C PHE A 212 25.73 -41.88 18.93
N ASP A 213 26.09 -43.12 18.58
CA ASP A 213 27.47 -43.51 18.26
C ASP A 213 28.00 -42.85 16.98
N LYS A 214 27.12 -42.48 16.04
CA LYS A 214 27.51 -41.81 14.79
C LYS A 214 27.66 -40.30 14.99
N GLN A 215 26.66 -39.67 15.59
CA GLN A 215 26.61 -38.22 15.77
C GLN A 215 25.69 -37.87 16.95
N GLN A 216 26.26 -37.18 17.94
CA GLN A 216 25.56 -36.85 19.19
C GLN A 216 24.78 -35.54 19.09
N GLN A 217 25.19 -34.63 18.20
CA GLN A 217 24.60 -33.31 18.04
C GLN A 217 24.49 -32.95 16.57
N TYR A 218 23.35 -32.40 16.19
CA TYR A 218 23.11 -31.83 14.87
C TYR A 218 22.82 -30.35 15.01
N GLU A 219 23.33 -29.57 14.06
CA GLU A 219 22.96 -28.18 13.87
C GLU A 219 22.33 -28.02 12.49
N VAL A 220 21.12 -27.50 12.46
CA VAL A 220 20.33 -27.30 11.24
C VAL A 220 19.99 -25.82 11.12
N LEU A 221 20.34 -25.21 9.99
CA LEU A 221 20.00 -23.82 9.70
C LEU A 221 18.68 -23.77 8.94
N VAL A 222 17.72 -23.03 9.47
CA VAL A 222 16.37 -22.92 8.90
C VAL A 222 16.11 -21.49 8.43
N THR A 223 15.56 -21.33 7.22
CA THR A 223 15.09 -20.05 6.68
C THR A 223 13.57 -20.06 6.57
N ALA A 224 12.94 -18.98 7.01
CA ALA A 224 11.51 -18.76 6.82
C ALA A 224 11.27 -17.92 5.56
N PHE A 225 10.13 -18.14 4.92
CA PHE A 225 9.69 -17.39 3.75
C PHE A 225 8.25 -16.96 3.94
N ASP A 226 8.00 -15.67 3.71
CA ASP A 226 6.63 -15.18 3.61
C ASP A 226 5.94 -15.71 2.35
N CYS A 227 4.65 -15.37 2.19
CA CYS A 227 3.88 -15.72 1.01
C CYS A 227 4.28 -14.88 -0.23
N GLY A 228 4.95 -13.74 -0.05
CA GLY A 228 5.62 -12.94 -1.08
C GLY A 228 6.97 -13.49 -1.56
N GLN A 229 7.44 -14.61 -1.00
CA GLN A 229 8.74 -15.25 -1.23
C GLN A 229 9.97 -14.49 -0.70
N LYS A 230 9.79 -13.48 0.16
CA LYS A 230 10.91 -12.87 0.86
C LYS A 230 11.39 -13.77 1.98
N ARG A 231 12.70 -13.77 2.17
CA ARG A 231 13.39 -14.65 3.10
C ARG A 231 13.59 -13.93 4.43
N SER A 232 13.64 -14.71 5.52
CA SER A 232 14.15 -14.20 6.78
C SER A 232 15.54 -13.59 6.62
N THR A 233 15.80 -12.49 7.31
CA THR A 233 17.07 -11.76 7.23
C THR A 233 18.26 -12.67 7.54
N GLU A 234 18.08 -13.54 8.53
CA GLU A 234 19.05 -14.56 8.92
C GLU A 234 18.36 -15.92 9.01
N SER A 235 19.13 -16.99 8.82
CA SER A 235 18.68 -18.35 9.14
C SER A 235 18.80 -18.58 10.64
N VAL A 236 17.83 -19.28 11.24
CA VAL A 236 17.89 -19.65 12.66
C VAL A 236 18.59 -21.00 12.84
N ALA A 237 19.44 -21.10 13.87
CA ALA A 237 20.09 -22.34 14.25
C ALA A 237 19.14 -23.22 15.09
N VAL A 238 19.06 -24.49 14.73
CA VAL A 238 18.33 -25.52 15.45
C VAL A 238 19.30 -26.60 15.90
N HIS A 239 19.51 -26.72 17.20
CA HIS A 239 20.38 -27.70 17.81
C HIS A 239 19.57 -28.91 18.28
N ILE A 240 19.94 -30.10 17.79
CA ILE A 240 19.27 -31.36 18.10
C ILE A 240 20.27 -32.30 18.76
N ASP A 241 20.08 -32.54 20.05
CA ASP A 241 20.85 -33.52 20.82
C ASP A 241 20.26 -34.93 20.65
N VAL A 242 21.09 -35.88 20.28
CA VAL A 242 20.74 -37.30 20.33
C VAL A 242 21.05 -37.83 21.73
N LYS A 243 20.09 -38.51 22.35
CA LYS A 243 20.27 -39.18 23.64
C LYS A 243 20.36 -40.70 23.44
N PRO A 244 21.32 -41.38 24.06
CA PRO A 244 21.50 -42.82 23.88
C PRO A 244 20.35 -43.61 24.52
N VAL A 245 20.07 -44.80 24.01
CA VAL A 245 19.19 -45.76 24.68
C VAL A 245 20.02 -46.61 25.63
N CYS A 246 19.65 -46.65 26.91
CA CYS A 246 20.28 -47.58 27.86
C CYS A 246 20.00 -49.02 27.43
N LYS A 247 21.03 -49.74 26.97
CA LYS A 247 20.96 -51.20 26.80
C LYS A 247 21.32 -51.84 28.14
N PRO A 248 20.42 -52.61 28.78
CA PRO A 248 20.78 -53.33 30.00
C PRO A 248 21.87 -54.37 29.66
N GLY A 249 23.08 -54.11 30.13
CA GLY A 249 24.19 -55.05 30.06
C GLY A 249 24.05 -56.12 31.13
N TRP A 250 23.23 -57.14 30.87
CA TRP A 250 23.25 -58.38 31.64
C TRP A 250 23.24 -59.57 30.68
N GLN A 251 24.43 -60.12 30.42
CA GLN A 251 24.60 -61.51 30.04
C GLN A 251 24.94 -62.23 31.34
N GLY A 252 23.95 -62.94 31.89
CA GLY A 252 24.19 -63.84 33.02
C GLY A 252 24.95 -65.07 32.53
N ASP A 253 25.99 -65.42 33.29
CA ASP A 253 26.86 -66.59 33.12
C ASP A 253 26.10 -67.94 33.24
#